data_AF-A0A133XX46-F1
#
_entry.id   AF-A0A133XX46-F1
#
_cell.length_a   1.000
_cell.length_b   1.000
_cell.length_c   1.000
_cell.angle_alpha   90.00
_cell.angle_beta   90.00
_cell.angle_gamma   90.00
#
_symmetry.space_group_name_H-M   'P 1'
#
loop_
_entity.id
_entity.type
_entity.pdbx_description
1 polymer ?
#
loop_
_entity_poly.entity_id
_entity_poly.type
_entity_poly.pdbx_seq_one_letter_code
_entity_poly.pdbx_strand_id
1 'polypeptide(L)' 'MPRDGRYIELVGRYNPLTTPKTIEIDLEKVDAWVAKGAQPTNAVSHLIDIARGNAPEPVKKDKKSKKQIAKDAAEKNAE' A
#
# COMPACT_ATOMS: atom_id res chain seq x y z
N MET A 1 -29.72 -8.94 2.34
CA MET A 1 -28.88 -8.36 3.40
C MET A 1 -28.09 -7.19 2.82
N PRO A 2 -27.97 -6.06 3.53
CA PRO A 2 -27.17 -4.92 3.08
C PRO A 2 -25.69 -5.29 3.09
N ARG A 3 -24.98 -5.03 1.98
CA ARG A 3 -23.51 -5.19 1.91
C ARG A 3 -22.78 -4.19 2.82
N ASP A 4 -23.36 -3.02 2.99
CA ASP A 4 -22.78 -1.92 3.76
C ASP A 4 -23.60 -1.69 5.04
N GLY A 5 -23.41 -2.60 6.01
CA GLY A 5 -24.01 -2.50 7.33
C GLY A 5 -23.27 -1.54 8.28
N ARG A 6 -23.81 -1.35 9.47
CA ARG A 6 -23.13 -0.60 10.55
C ARG A 6 -21.91 -1.38 11.03
N TYR A 7 -20.74 -0.74 11.02
CA TYR A 7 -19.52 -1.30 11.59
C TYR A 7 -19.36 -0.89 13.05
N ILE A 8 -18.55 -1.65 13.80
CA ILE A 8 -18.23 -1.36 15.21
C ILE A 8 -17.12 -0.30 15.29
N GLU A 9 -16.03 -0.51 14.54
CA GLU A 9 -14.87 0.37 14.51
C GLU A 9 -14.22 0.40 13.12
N LEU A 10 -13.72 1.57 12.71
CA LEU A 10 -12.91 1.75 11.51
C LEU A 10 -11.43 1.57 11.86
N VAL A 11 -10.83 0.47 11.42
CA VAL A 11 -9.42 0.12 11.69
C VAL A 11 -8.47 0.49 10.54
N GLY A 12 -9.00 0.85 9.37
CA GLY A 12 -8.18 1.25 8.24
C GLY A 12 -8.96 1.50 6.95
N ARG A 13 -8.25 1.93 5.92
CA ARG A 13 -8.74 2.21 4.58
C ARG A 13 -7.78 1.67 3.52
N TYR A 14 -8.34 1.09 2.48
CA TYR A 14 -7.61 0.68 1.28
C TYR A 14 -8.17 1.41 0.06
N ASN A 15 -7.30 2.12 -0.66
CA ASN A 15 -7.62 2.73 -1.94
C ASN A 15 -6.83 2.05 -3.06
N PRO A 16 -7.46 1.17 -3.86
CA PRO A 16 -6.80 0.52 -4.99
C PRO A 16 -6.66 1.44 -6.22
N LEU A 17 -7.34 2.58 -6.26
CA LEU A 17 -7.38 3.48 -7.43
C LEU A 17 -6.23 4.49 -7.44
N THR A 18 -5.57 4.71 -6.30
CA THR A 18 -4.40 5.57 -6.22
C THR A 18 -3.16 4.85 -6.76
N THR A 19 -2.25 5.62 -7.35
CA THR A 19 -0.93 5.14 -7.79
C THR A 19 0.13 6.02 -7.12
N PRO A 20 0.88 5.52 -6.13
CA PRO A 20 0.85 4.17 -5.55
C PRO A 20 -0.44 3.87 -4.77
N LYS A 21 -0.76 2.59 -4.58
CA LYS A 21 -1.94 2.16 -3.82
C LYS A 21 -1.85 2.67 -2.39
N THR A 22 -2.89 3.32 -1.90
CA THR A 22 -2.92 3.86 -0.54
C THR A 22 -3.46 2.79 0.41
N ILE A 23 -2.64 2.40 1.38
CA ILE A 23 -3.00 1.47 2.45
C ILE A 23 -2.76 2.20 3.77
N GLU A 24 -3.83 2.51 4.48
CA GLU A 24 -3.80 3.17 5.79
C GLU A 24 -4.44 2.21 6.79
N ILE A 25 -3.65 1.52 7.60
CA ILE A 25 -4.14 0.54 8.58
C ILE A 25 -3.52 0.84 9.94
N ASP A 26 -4.38 0.95 10.95
CA ASP A 26 -3.96 1.06 12.34
C ASP A 26 -3.70 -0.35 12.89
N LEU A 27 -2.42 -0.72 12.94
CA LEU A 27 -1.99 -2.05 13.34
C LEU A 27 -2.31 -2.36 14.81
N GLU A 28 -2.27 -1.36 15.70
CA GLU A 28 -2.54 -1.56 17.13
C GLU A 28 -4.00 -1.98 17.36
N LYS A 29 -4.92 -1.34 16.64
CA LYS A 29 -6.34 -1.69 16.70
C LYS A 29 -6.62 -3.05 16.10
N VAL A 30 -6.01 -3.34 14.94
CA VAL A 30 -6.15 -4.66 14.31
C VAL A 30 -5.67 -5.76 15.25
N ASP A 31 -4.52 -5.58 15.90
CA ASP A 31 -3.96 -6.55 16.85
C ASP A 31 -4.88 -6.75 18.06
N ALA A 32 -5.47 -5.67 18.59
CA ALA A 32 -6.44 -5.77 19.68
C ALA A 32 -7.71 -6.54 19.28
N TRP A 33 -8.20 -6.37 18.04
CA TRP A 33 -9.36 -7.10 17.55
C TRP A 33 -9.05 -8.57 17.24
N VAL A 34 -7.88 -8.85 16.67
CA VAL A 34 -7.41 -10.23 16.43
C VAL A 34 -7.22 -10.97 17.76
N ALA A 35 -6.67 -10.30 18.80
CA ALA A 35 -6.56 -10.86 20.15
C ALA A 35 -7.92 -11.18 20.79
N LYS A 36 -8.97 -10.42 20.44
CA LYS A 36 -10.37 -10.70 20.83
C LYS A 36 -11.04 -11.81 20.00
N GLY A 37 -10.34 -12.38 19.02
CA GLY A 37 -10.82 -13.46 18.17
C GLY A 37 -11.35 -13.04 16.80
N ALA A 38 -11.13 -11.79 16.37
CA ALA A 38 -11.48 -11.38 15.01
C ALA A 38 -10.67 -12.17 13.97
N GLN A 39 -11.34 -12.72 12.96
CA GLN A 39 -10.72 -13.46 11.87
C GLN A 39 -10.71 -12.61 10.59
N PRO A 40 -9.54 -12.10 10.14
CA PRO A 40 -9.45 -11.36 8.89
C PRO A 40 -9.68 -12.29 7.69
N THR A 41 -10.25 -11.74 6.62
CA THR A 41 -10.38 -12.46 5.35
C THR A 41 -9.06 -12.45 4.59
N ASN A 42 -8.86 -13.38 3.64
CA ASN A 42 -7.61 -13.51 2.88
C ASN A 42 -7.08 -12.18 2.29
N ALA A 43 -7.97 -11.34 1.76
CA ALA A 43 -7.59 -10.04 1.21
C ALA A 43 -7.12 -9.05 2.30
N VAL A 44 -7.80 -9.06 3.45
CA VAL A 44 -7.45 -8.18 4.59
C VAL A 44 -6.15 -8.65 5.24
N SER A 45 -5.92 -9.95 5.39
CA SER A 45 -4.65 -10.49 5.89
C SER A 45 -3.47 -10.02 5.04
N HIS A 46 -3.61 -10.09 3.71
CA HIS A 46 -2.56 -9.59 2.80
C HIS A 46 -2.33 -8.08 2.96
N LEU A 47 -3.38 -7.28 3.13
CA LEU A 47 -3.22 -5.84 3.38
C LEU A 47 -2.51 -5.55 4.72
N ILE A 48 -2.81 -6.34 5.75
CA ILE A 48 -2.12 -6.25 7.04
C ILE A 48 -0.64 -6.64 6.89
N ASP A 49 -0.32 -7.68 6.14
CA ASP A 49 1.06 -8.11 5.88
C ASP A 49 1.87 -7.04 5.13
N ILE A 50 1.25 -6.37 4.15
CA ILE A 50 1.84 -5.24 3.45
C ILE A 50 2.07 -4.06 4.42
N ALA A 51 1.07 -3.72 5.25
CA ALA A 51 1.17 -2.64 6.21
C ALA A 51 2.21 -2.89 7.32
N ARG A 52 2.44 -4.15 7.70
CA ARG A 52 3.49 -4.58 8.65
C ARG A 52 4.89 -4.59 8.05
N GLY A 53 5.04 -4.37 6.74
CA GLY A 53 6.32 -4.42 6.04
C GLY A 53 6.87 -5.84 5.83
N ASN A 54 6.04 -6.88 6.00
CA ASN A 54 6.46 -8.28 5.84
C ASN A 54 6.28 -8.80 4.41
N ALA A 55 5.70 -7.99 3.52
CA ALA A 55 5.64 -8.23 2.09
C ALA A 55 6.13 -6.99 1.34
N PRO A 56 6.84 -7.14 0.21
CA PRO A 56 7.23 -5.99 -0.58
C PRO A 56 5.96 -5.27 -1.00
N GLU A 57 5.82 -4.02 -0.55
CA GLU A 57 4.94 -3.04 -1.19
C GLU A 57 4.98 -3.26 -2.71
N PRO A 58 3.86 -3.15 -3.45
CA PRO A 58 3.94 -2.96 -4.88
C PRO A 58 4.46 -1.54 -5.16
N VAL A 59 5.68 -1.22 -4.69
CA VAL A 59 6.51 -0.18 -5.27
C VAL A 59 6.79 -0.67 -6.68
N LYS A 60 5.95 -0.25 -7.63
CA LYS A 60 6.46 -0.06 -8.97
C LYS A 60 7.62 0.90 -8.79
N LYS A 61 8.84 0.35 -8.84
CA LYS A 61 10.07 1.08 -9.16
C LYS A 61 9.66 2.18 -10.11
N ASP A 62 9.84 3.44 -9.73
CA ASP A 62 9.77 4.54 -10.65
C ASP A 62 10.60 4.14 -11.87
N LYS A 63 9.93 3.76 -12.96
CA LYS A 63 10.57 3.77 -14.26
C LYS A 63 10.76 5.26 -14.52
N LYS A 64 11.87 5.81 -14.01
CA LYS A 64 12.45 7.04 -14.52
C LYS A 64 12.36 6.91 -16.04
N SER A 65 11.54 7.77 -16.63
CA SER A 65 11.33 7.79 -18.07
C SER A 65 12.71 7.84 -18.74
N LYS A 66 12.98 6.92 -19.67
CA LYS A 66 14.21 6.90 -20.49
C LYS A 66 14.47 8.23 -21.22
N LYS A 67 13.53 9.17 -21.20
CA LYS A 67 13.64 10.49 -21.83
C LYS A 67 14.49 11.50 -21.06
N GLN A 68 14.92 11.22 -19.83
CA GLN A 68 15.81 12.10 -19.05
C GLN A 68 17.28 11.69 -19.09
N ILE A 69 17.60 10.44 -19.44
CA ILE A 69 18.99 9.95 -19.52
C ILE A 69 19.70 10.49 -20.78
N ALA A 70 18.95 10.87 -21.82
CA ALA A 70 19.53 11.33 -23.08
C ALA A 70 19.91 12.83 -23.12
N LYS A 71 19.53 13.62 -22.11
CA LYS A 71 19.81 15.07 -22.11
C LYS A 71 21.12 15.44 -21.38
N ASP A 72 21.58 14.61 -20.45
CA ASP A 72 22.81 14.85 -19.68
C ASP A 72 24.11 14.32 -20.33
N ALA A 73 24.02 13.59 -21.45
CA ALA A 73 25.20 13.05 -22.14
C ALA A 73 25.80 14.01 -23.18
N ALA A 74 25.11 15.10 -23.54
CA ALA A 74 25.55 16.01 -24.59
C ALA A 74 26.41 17.19 -24.09
N GLU A 75 26.50 17.43 -22.79
CA GLU A 75 27.12 18.64 -22.23
C GLU A 75 28.48 18.39 -21.54
N LYS A 76 29.08 17.20 -21.73
CA LYS A 76 30.40 16.84 -21.14
C LYS A 76 31.49 16.45 -22.14
N ASN A 77 31.33 16.72 -23.43
CA ASN A 77 32.40 16.55 -24.43
C ASN A 77 32.46 17.77 -25.36
N ALA A 78 32.47 18.96 -24.77
CA ALA A 78 32.90 20.18 -25.44
C ALA A 78 34.06 20.77 -24.60
N GLU A 79 35.19 20.06 -24.64
CA GLU A 79 36.53 20.62 -24.48
C GLU A 79 37.40 20.04 -25.59
#